data_AF-A0A2V8LPR7-F1
#
_entry.id   AF-A0A2V8LPR7-F1
#
_cell.length_a   1.000
_cell.length_b   1.000
_cell.length_c   1.000
_cell.angle_alpha   90.00
_cell.angle_beta   90.00
_cell.angle_gamma   90.00
#
_symmetry.space_group_name_H-M   'P 1'
#
loop_
_entity.id
_entity.type
_entity.pdbx_description
1 polymer ?
#
loop_
_entity_poly.entity_id
_entity_poly.type
_entity_poly.pdbx_seq_one_letter_code
_entity_poly.pdbx_strand_id
1 'polypeptide(L)'
;MSPSELWRFLPIGYLFTIAIETPILLVGLSRRHSLKRRFAAGVWLTACTYPIVVLAMPLLFANASRTIYLIVAETFAPLAECALFWLAYGKMEELGKRSMWQDLATIVLANLASFLGGEVLNAYSWFGLFR
;
A
#
# COMPACT_ATOMS: atom_id res chain seq x y z
N MET A 1 19.41 5.32 6.66
CA MET A 1 19.69 3.91 6.36
C MET A 1 20.56 3.78 5.13
N SER A 2 21.44 2.79 5.10
CA SER A 2 22.16 2.42 3.89
C SER A 2 21.19 1.75 2.89
N PRO A 3 21.45 1.82 1.58
CA PRO A 3 20.65 1.10 0.58
C PRO A 3 20.51 -0.40 0.89
N SER A 4 21.55 -1.02 1.46
CA SER A 4 21.53 -2.46 1.81
C SER A 4 20.49 -2.83 2.88
N GLU A 5 20.20 -1.93 3.81
CA GLU A 5 19.18 -2.16 4.86
C GLU A 5 17.77 -2.08 4.27
N LEU A 6 17.53 -1.13 3.37
CA LEU A 6 16.24 -0.98 2.68
C LEU A 6 15.91 -2.22 1.85
N TRP A 7 16.90 -2.79 1.14
CA TRP A 7 16.74 -4.03 0.38
C TRP A 7 16.47 -5.26 1.25
N ARG A 8 17.06 -5.34 2.44
CA ARG A 8 16.78 -6.42 3.41
C ARG A 8 15.40 -6.28 4.02
N PHE A 9 14.96 -5.05 4.27
CA PHE A 9 13.64 -4.76 4.82
C PHE A 9 12.52 -5.03 3.81
N LEU A 10 12.73 -4.70 2.52
CA LEU A 10 11.75 -4.81 1.45
C LEU A 10 10.94 -6.12 1.45
N PRO A 11 11.53 -7.34 1.43
CA PRO A 11 10.73 -8.57 1.36
C PRO A 11 9.89 -8.82 2.62
N ILE A 12 10.41 -8.46 3.80
CA ILE A 12 9.71 -8.67 5.07
C ILE A 12 8.54 -7.70 5.17
N GLY A 13 8.81 -6.43 4.89
CA GLY A 13 7.81 -5.39 4.89
C GLY A 13 6.73 -5.62 3.82
N TYR A 14 7.11 -6.11 2.63
CA TYR A 14 6.19 -6.49 1.57
C TYR A 14 5.21 -7.59 2.01
N LEU A 15 5.72 -8.67 2.60
CA LEU A 15 4.88 -9.76 3.10
C LEU A 15 3.97 -9.31 4.24
N PHE A 16 4.47 -8.45 5.13
CA PHE A 16 3.68 -7.86 6.20
C PHE A 16 2.54 -6.99 5.67
N THR A 17 2.82 -6.12 4.69
CA THR A 17 1.82 -5.29 4.03
C THR A 17 0.74 -6.14 3.37
N ILE A 18 1.13 -7.17 2.61
CA ILE A 18 0.17 -8.11 2.00
C ILE A 18 -0.70 -8.81 3.03
N ALA A 19 -0.12 -9.22 4.16
CA ALA A 19 -0.84 -9.91 5.22
C ALA A 19 -1.93 -9.03 5.86
N ILE A 20 -1.76 -7.71 5.87
CA ILE A 20 -2.76 -6.75 6.36
C ILE A 20 -3.76 -6.38 5.26
N GLU A 21 -3.28 -6.04 4.07
CA GLU A 21 -4.14 -5.50 3.01
C GLU A 21 -5.06 -6.56 2.44
N THR A 22 -4.55 -7.78 2.22
CA THR A 22 -5.29 -8.83 1.53
C THR A 22 -6.60 -9.19 2.24
N PRO A 23 -6.65 -9.40 3.57
CA PRO A 23 -7.91 -9.61 4.28
C PRO A 23 -8.92 -8.47 4.09
N ILE A 24 -8.47 -7.22 4.12
CA ILE A 24 -9.32 -6.04 3.94
C ILE A 24 -9.88 -6.02 2.52
N LEU A 25 -9.06 -6.29 1.50
CA LEU A 25 -9.51 -6.39 0.11
C LEU A 25 -10.45 -7.57 -0.12
N LEU A 26 -10.18 -8.72 0.51
CA LEU A 26 -11.02 -9.91 0.41
C LEU A 26 -12.44 -9.66 0.92
N VAL A 27 -12.60 -8.83 1.96
CA VAL A 27 -13.91 -8.52 2.55
C VAL A 27 -14.55 -7.28 1.93
N GLY A 28 -13.77 -6.20 1.75
CA GLY A 28 -14.29 -4.88 1.39
C GLY A 28 -14.55 -4.68 -0.10
N LEU A 29 -13.81 -5.35 -0.99
CA LEU A 29 -14.03 -5.20 -2.43
C LEU A 29 -15.44 -5.63 -2.84
N SER A 30 -16.02 -4.90 -3.78
CA SER A 30 -17.37 -5.14 -4.27
C SER A 30 -17.55 -6.55 -4.83
N ARG A 31 -18.78 -7.09 -4.72
CA ARG A 31 -19.12 -8.49 -5.05
C ARG A 31 -18.84 -8.89 -6.50
N ARG A 32 -18.57 -7.92 -7.39
CA ARG A 32 -18.20 -8.15 -8.80
C ARG A 32 -16.84 -8.85 -8.97
N HIS A 33 -15.96 -8.74 -7.97
CA HIS A 33 -14.62 -9.31 -8.04
C HIS A 33 -14.60 -10.72 -7.44
N SER A 34 -14.09 -11.69 -8.21
CA SER A 34 -13.83 -13.04 -7.73
C SER A 34 -12.73 -13.06 -6.67
N LEU A 35 -12.74 -14.07 -5.79
CA LEU A 35 -11.72 -14.22 -4.73
C LEU A 35 -10.29 -14.19 -5.27
N LYS A 36 -10.05 -14.81 -6.44
CA LYS A 36 -8.74 -14.78 -7.11
C LYS A 36 -8.28 -13.36 -7.42
N ARG A 37 -9.18 -12.50 -7.92
CA ARG A 37 -8.86 -11.10 -8.23
C ARG A 37 -8.60 -10.29 -6.98
N ARG A 38 -9.37 -10.51 -5.92
CA ARG A 38 -9.19 -9.83 -4.63
C ARG A 38 -7.83 -10.15 -4.01
N PHE A 39 -7.44 -11.43 -4.03
CA PHE A 39 -6.13 -11.86 -3.57
C PHE A 39 -5.00 -11.32 -4.46
N ALA A 40 -5.15 -11.46 -5.78
CA ALA A 40 -4.15 -10.94 -6.73
C ALA A 40 -3.99 -9.43 -6.62
N ALA A 41 -5.05 -8.67 -6.36
CA ALA A 41 -4.98 -7.23 -6.12
C ALA A 41 -4.11 -6.92 -4.90
N GLY A 42 -4.29 -7.62 -3.78
CA GLY A 42 -3.43 -7.43 -2.60
C GLY A 42 -1.97 -7.66 -2.89
N VAL A 43 -1.63 -8.74 -3.60
CA VAL A 43 -0.22 -9.03 -3.91
C VAL A 43 0.37 -8.06 -4.94
N TRP A 44 -0.39 -7.76 -6.00
CA TRP A 44 0.08 -7.00 -7.15
C TRP A 44 0.17 -5.50 -6.88
N LEU A 45 -0.83 -4.91 -6.24
CA LEU A 45 -0.85 -3.47 -5.95
C LEU A 45 0.35 -3.11 -5.08
N THR A 46 0.54 -3.85 -3.97
CA THR A 46 1.70 -3.67 -3.09
C THR A 46 3.01 -3.92 -3.83
N ALA A 47 3.08 -4.87 -4.78
CA ALA A 47 4.31 -5.13 -5.54
C ALA A 47 4.73 -3.93 -6.40
N CYS A 48 3.76 -3.15 -6.89
CA CYS A 48 4.02 -1.96 -7.69
C CYS A 48 4.35 -0.73 -6.83
N THR A 49 3.73 -0.57 -5.66
CA THR A 49 3.83 0.66 -4.84
C THR A 49 4.90 0.57 -3.76
N TYR A 50 5.04 -0.59 -3.13
CA TYR A 50 5.91 -0.78 -1.97
C TYR A 50 7.40 -0.56 -2.24
N PRO A 51 7.99 -1.05 -3.36
CA PRO A 51 9.39 -0.75 -3.69
C PRO A 51 9.65 0.74 -3.86
N ILE A 52 8.67 1.51 -4.35
CA ILE A 52 8.81 2.95 -4.52
C ILE A 52 8.87 3.61 -3.14
N VAL A 53 7.95 3.26 -2.24
CA VAL A 53 7.88 3.80 -0.88
C VAL A 53 9.10 3.41 -0.05
N VAL A 54 9.63 2.19 -0.19
CA VAL A 54 10.74 1.69 0.63
C VAL A 54 12.12 1.98 0.06
N LEU A 55 12.30 1.92 -1.26
CA LEU A 55 13.63 2.07 -1.87
C LEU A 55 13.84 3.47 -2.44
N ALA A 56 12.84 4.02 -3.14
CA ALA A 56 13.00 5.28 -3.87
C ALA A 56 12.73 6.50 -2.99
N MET A 57 11.60 6.54 -2.28
CA MET A 57 11.22 7.72 -1.49
C MET A 57 12.22 8.08 -0.39
N PRO A 58 12.81 7.15 0.40
CA PRO A 58 13.75 7.54 1.44
C PRO A 58 15.00 8.21 0.87
N LEU A 59 15.40 7.86 -0.36
CA LEU A 59 16.52 8.49 -1.06
C LEU A 59 16.14 9.87 -1.61
N LEU A 60 14.94 10.02 -2.18
CA LEU A 60 14.44 11.29 -2.70
C LEU A 60 14.19 12.32 -1.59
N PHE A 61 13.75 11.86 -0.42
CA PHE A 61 13.41 12.68 0.74
C PHE A 61 14.46 12.62 1.85
N ALA A 62 15.70 12.20 1.54
CA ALA A 62 16.77 12.04 2.53
C ALA A 62 17.08 13.31 3.34
N ASN A 63 16.85 14.49 2.75
CA ASN A 63 17.06 15.80 3.37
C ASN A 63 15.77 16.46 3.86
N ALA A 64 14.62 15.80 3.73
CA ALA A 64 13.33 16.31 4.17
C ALA A 64 13.02 15.84 5.61
N SER A 65 12.07 16.52 6.26
CA SER A 65 11.59 16.06 7.56
C SER A 65 10.80 14.76 7.41
N ARG A 66 10.81 13.92 8.45
CA ARG A 66 10.01 12.68 8.50
C ARG A 66 8.54 12.93 8.21
N THR A 67 7.98 14.02 8.74
CA THR A 67 6.57 14.38 8.51
C THR A 67 6.26 14.60 7.03
N ILE A 68 7.15 15.27 6.29
CA ILE A 68 6.97 15.48 4.85
C ILE A 68 7.04 14.14 4.11
N TYR A 69 8.02 13.30 4.44
CA TYR A 69 8.14 11.96 3.86
C TYR A 69 6.87 11.14 4.08
N LEU A 70 6.34 11.10 5.31
CA LEU A 70 5.14 10.34 5.64
C LEU A 70 3.91 10.84 4.90
N ILE A 71 3.66 12.15 4.90
CA ILE A 71 2.52 12.74 4.18
C ILE A 71 2.57 12.38 2.69
N VAL A 72 3.75 12.45 2.08
CA VAL A 72 3.93 12.11 0.66
C VAL A 72 3.71 10.61 0.42
N ALA A 73 4.30 9.75 1.26
CA ALA A 73 4.14 8.30 1.14
C ALA A 73 2.68 7.85 1.33
N GLU A 74 2.02 8.36 2.38
CA GLU A 74 0.61 8.10 2.72
C GLU A 74 -0.36 8.64 1.67
N THR A 75 0.03 9.64 0.89
CA THR A 75 -0.78 10.14 -0.22
C THR A 75 -0.51 9.35 -1.50
N PHE A 76 0.77 9.10 -1.80
CA PHE A 76 1.18 8.43 -3.02
C PHE A 76 0.68 6.98 -3.08
N ALA A 77 0.90 6.19 -2.03
CA ALA A 77 0.61 4.77 -2.06
C ALA A 77 -0.88 4.47 -2.34
N PRO A 78 -1.85 5.02 -1.59
CA PRO A 78 -3.26 4.73 -1.87
C PRO A 78 -3.72 5.31 -3.21
N LEU A 79 -3.22 6.48 -3.63
CA LEU A 79 -3.55 7.04 -4.95
C LEU A 79 -3.04 6.15 -6.10
N ALA A 80 -1.79 5.70 -6.00
CA ALA A 80 -1.19 4.82 -6.99
C ALA A 80 -1.90 3.46 -7.02
N GLU A 81 -2.23 2.88 -5.88
CA GLU A 81 -2.96 1.60 -5.81
C GLU A 81 -4.38 1.73 -6.36
N CYS A 82 -5.08 2.83 -6.06
CA CYS A 82 -6.39 3.11 -6.65
C CYS A 82 -6.31 3.22 -8.17
N ALA A 83 -5.32 3.96 -8.69
CA ALA A 83 -5.10 4.11 -10.12
C ALA A 83 -4.76 2.77 -10.79
N LEU A 84 -3.82 2.01 -10.23
CA LEU A 84 -3.42 0.70 -10.74
C LEU A 84 -4.57 -0.31 -10.71
N PHE A 85 -5.37 -0.32 -9.63
CA PHE A 85 -6.54 -1.18 -9.53
C PHE A 85 -7.59 -0.82 -10.57
N TRP A 86 -7.86 0.48 -10.76
CA TRP A 86 -8.79 0.94 -11.78
C TRP A 86 -8.29 0.62 -13.19
N LEU A 87 -6.99 0.74 -13.46
CA LEU A 87 -6.41 0.36 -14.75
C LEU A 87 -6.49 -1.15 -15.01
N ALA A 88 -6.33 -1.98 -13.97
CA ALA A 88 -6.35 -3.43 -14.10
C ALA A 88 -7.76 -4.04 -14.13
N TYR A 89 -8.71 -3.47 -13.37
CA TYR A 89 -10.02 -4.08 -13.11
C TYR A 89 -11.21 -3.12 -13.25
N GLY A 90 -10.94 -1.83 -13.50
CA GLY A 90 -11.96 -0.82 -13.75
C GLY A 90 -12.74 -1.11 -15.03
N LYS A 91 -13.99 -0.67 -15.02
CA LYS A 91 -14.93 -0.82 -16.13
C LYS A 91 -15.67 0.49 -16.30
N MET A 92 -15.80 0.97 -17.54
CA MET A 92 -16.45 2.26 -17.81
C MET A 92 -17.92 2.24 -17.38
N GLU A 93 -18.58 1.08 -17.45
CA GLU A 93 -19.96 0.91 -17.00
C GLU A 93 -20.12 1.14 -15.50
N GLU A 94 -19.03 1.09 -14.75
CA GLU A 94 -19.02 1.20 -13.29
C GLU A 94 -18.55 2.56 -12.80
N LEU A 95 -18.18 3.45 -13.72
CA LEU A 95 -17.69 4.78 -13.40
C LEU A 95 -18.79 5.59 -12.70
N GLY A 96 -18.46 6.16 -11.54
CA GLY A 96 -19.41 6.90 -10.70
C GLY A 96 -20.39 6.05 -9.88
N LYS A 97 -20.42 4.71 -10.06
CA LYS A 97 -21.28 3.84 -9.26
C LYS A 97 -20.73 3.62 -7.87
N ARG A 98 -21.62 3.23 -6.94
CA ARG A 98 -21.25 2.83 -5.57
C ARG A 98 -20.19 1.73 -5.53
N SER A 99 -20.20 0.80 -6.49
CA SER A 99 -19.22 -0.29 -6.59
C SER A 99 -17.79 0.22 -6.84
N MET A 100 -17.62 1.25 -7.69
CA MET A 100 -16.33 1.91 -7.90
C MET A 100 -15.86 2.57 -6.60
N TRP A 101 -16.69 3.40 -5.98
CA TRP A 101 -16.34 4.10 -4.73
C TRP A 101 -16.04 3.13 -3.59
N GLN A 102 -16.79 2.03 -3.49
CA GLN A 102 -16.52 0.97 -2.53
C GLN A 102 -15.14 0.36 -2.73
N ASP A 103 -14.76 0.04 -3.98
CA ASP A 103 -13.45 -0.55 -4.27
C ASP A 103 -12.32 0.43 -3.93
N LEU A 104 -12.44 1.69 -4.36
CA LEU A 104 -11.43 2.72 -4.07
C LEU A 104 -11.29 2.97 -2.56
N ALA A 105 -12.41 3.11 -1.85
CA ALA A 105 -12.39 3.28 -0.40
C ALA A 105 -11.78 2.06 0.29
N THR A 106 -12.07 0.85 -0.17
CA THR A 106 -11.47 -0.38 0.39
C THR A 106 -9.96 -0.40 0.22
N ILE A 107 -9.45 0.00 -0.94
CA ILE A 107 -8.01 0.06 -1.22
C ILE A 107 -7.34 1.10 -0.31
N VAL A 108 -7.91 2.30 -0.21
CA VAL A 108 -7.40 3.34 0.70
C VAL A 108 -7.37 2.82 2.14
N LEU A 109 -8.45 2.18 2.61
CA LEU A 109 -8.51 1.61 3.96
C LEU A 109 -7.48 0.50 4.19
N ALA A 110 -7.28 -0.37 3.19
CA ALA A 110 -6.27 -1.42 3.25
C ALA A 110 -4.87 -0.83 3.40
N ASN A 111 -4.53 0.14 2.54
CA ASN A 111 -3.24 0.81 2.55
C ASN A 111 -2.98 1.59 3.84
N LEU A 112 -3.97 2.34 4.34
CA LEU A 112 -3.84 3.05 5.62
C LEU A 112 -3.69 2.10 6.80
N ALA A 113 -4.36 0.93 6.77
CA ALA A 113 -4.22 -0.07 7.81
C ALA A 113 -2.81 -0.71 7.80
N SER A 114 -2.25 -0.97 6.62
CA SER A 114 -0.89 -1.51 6.50
C SER A 114 0.17 -0.49 6.94
N PHE A 115 -0.03 0.78 6.57
CA PHE A 115 0.77 1.89 7.06
C PHE A 115 0.74 2.01 8.59
N LEU A 116 -0.45 2.00 9.20
CA LEU A 116 -0.60 2.03 10.66
C LEU A 116 0.08 0.85 11.33
N GLY A 117 -0.05 -0.36 10.76
CA GLY A 117 0.69 -1.54 11.22
C GLY A 117 2.20 -1.34 11.18
N GLY A 118 2.71 -0.72 10.11
CA GLY A 118 4.12 -0.35 9.97
C GLY A 118 4.58 0.65 11.04
N GLU A 119 3.80 1.68 11.32
CA GLU A 119 4.10 2.67 12.36
C GLU A 119 4.13 2.05 13.77
N VAL A 120 3.20 1.15 14.07
CA VAL A 120 3.21 0.39 15.33
C VAL A 120 4.49 -0.41 15.46
N LEU A 121 4.90 -1.15 14.43
CA LEU A 121 6.13 -1.93 14.44
C LEU A 121 7.39 -1.06 14.54
N ASN A 122 7.37 0.13 13.93
CA ASN A 122 8.43 1.11 14.07
C ASN A 122 8.52 1.65 15.51
N ALA A 123 7.38 1.94 16.16
CA ALA A 123 7.33 2.41 17.54
C ALA A 123 7.92 1.38 18.54
N TYR A 124 7.73 0.08 18.30
CA TYR A 124 8.36 -0.99 19.07
C TYR A 124 9.81 -1.31 18.63
N SER A 125 10.42 -0.50 17.76
CA SER A 125 11.77 -0.69 17.22
C SER A 125 11.99 -2.03 16.49
N TRP A 126 10.92 -2.67 16.02
CA TRP A 126 11.01 -4.00 15.39
C TRP A 126 11.85 -3.95 14.11
N PHE A 127 11.75 -2.85 13.35
CA PHE A 127 12.45 -2.70 12.07
C PHE A 127 13.55 -1.65 12.07
N GLY A 128 13.71 -0.87 13.15
CA GLY A 128 14.76 0.14 13.26
C GLY A 128 14.80 1.16 12.10
N LEU A 129 13.71 1.29 11.34
CA LEU A 129 13.67 2.03 10.06
C LEU A 129 13.96 3.52 10.24
N PHE A 130 13.69 4.06 11.43
CA PHE A 130 13.77 5.48 11.71
C PHE A 130 14.22 5.76 13.15
N ARG A 131 15.44 5.32 13.51
CA ARG A 131 16.20 6.00 14.57
C ARG A 131 16.97 7.17 13.98
#